data_AF-A0A645FUQ2-F1
#
_entry.id   AF-A0A645FUQ2-F1
#
_cell.length_a   1.000
_cell.length_b   1.000
_cell.length_c   1.000
_cell.angle_alpha   90.00
_cell.angle_beta   90.00
_cell.angle_gamma   90.00
#
_symmetry.space_group_name_H-M   'P 1'
#
loop_
_entity.id
_entity.type
_entity.pdbx_description
1 polymer ?
#
loop_
_entity_poly.entity_id
_entity_poly.type
_entity_poly.pdbx_seq_one_letter_code
_entity_poly.pdbx_strand_id
1 'polypeptide(L)'
;MVEIVEDGKFDEMATYDLLNKYITPMIDKGADHIVLGCTHYPFLKEQIQEVVGQNIVVVDPAPSVALRVKSVLEERGLLSISKENRLNCSTEYISTGDTSNLKRMASLIDPYFKESCIKSIQI
;
A
#
# COMPACT_ATOMS: atom_id res chain seq x y z
N MET A 1 -2.79 13.82 3.47
CA MET A 1 -3.17 12.40 3.28
C MET A 1 -2.01 11.44 3.52
N VAL A 2 -0.78 11.71 3.04
CA VAL A 2 0.39 10.86 3.34
C VAL A 2 0.68 10.81 4.85
N GLU A 3 0.80 11.95 5.51
CA GLU A 3 1.06 12.05 6.96
C GLU A 3 0.03 11.29 7.81
N ILE A 4 -1.25 11.33 7.44
CA ILE A 4 -2.32 10.57 8.10
C ILE A 4 -2.03 9.06 8.04
N VAL A 5 -1.57 8.58 6.89
CA VAL A 5 -1.26 7.16 6.69
C VAL A 5 -0.04 6.76 7.51
N GLU A 6 1.01 7.59 7.50
CA GLU A 6 2.24 7.34 8.26
C GLU A 6 2.00 7.36 9.78
N ASP A 7 1.18 8.31 10.27
CA ASP A 7 0.77 8.41 11.67
C ASP A 7 -0.25 7.34 12.08
N GLY A 8 -0.95 6.74 11.11
CA GLY A 8 -1.94 5.69 11.36
C GLY A 8 -3.30 6.15 11.81
N LYS A 9 -3.63 7.40 11.50
CA LYS A 9 -4.87 8.07 11.91
C LYS A 9 -6.00 7.76 10.94
N PHE A 10 -6.22 6.49 10.61
CA PHE A 10 -7.13 6.10 9.53
C PHE A 10 -8.59 6.48 9.82
N ASP A 11 -9.06 6.21 11.04
CA ASP A 11 -10.47 6.35 11.42
C ASP A 11 -10.80 7.66 12.15
N GLU A 12 -9.88 8.64 12.12
CA GLU A 12 -10.11 9.93 12.76
C GLU A 12 -11.04 10.82 11.91
N MET A 13 -11.88 11.64 12.57
CA MET A 13 -12.77 12.59 11.90
C MET A 13 -12.02 13.52 10.93
N ALA A 14 -10.80 13.94 11.31
CA ALA A 14 -9.94 14.75 10.45
C ALA A 14 -9.58 14.07 9.12
N THR A 15 -9.51 12.73 9.10
CA THR A 15 -9.27 11.94 7.88
C THR A 15 -10.48 12.00 6.97
N TYR A 16 -11.68 11.79 7.49
CA TYR A 16 -12.92 11.89 6.72
C TYR A 16 -13.17 13.31 6.19
N ASP A 17 -12.88 14.35 6.98
CA ASP A 17 -12.99 15.74 6.54
C ASP A 17 -12.08 16.02 5.34
N LEU A 18 -10.85 15.49 5.39
CA LEU A 18 -9.87 15.65 4.33
C LEU A 18 -10.25 14.87 3.07
N LEU A 19 -10.73 13.64 3.23
CA LEU A 19 -11.22 12.81 2.13
C LEU A 19 -12.41 13.48 1.41
N ASN A 20 -13.41 13.96 2.16
CA ASN A 20 -14.53 14.71 1.60
C ASN A 20 -14.05 15.95 0.84
N LYS A 21 -13.15 16.74 1.45
CA LYS A 21 -12.61 17.96 0.81
C LYS A 21 -11.96 17.69 -0.54
N TYR A 22 -11.26 16.58 -0.71
CA TYR A 22 -10.52 16.28 -1.94
C TYR A 22 -11.32 15.47 -2.96
N ILE A 23 -12.19 14.57 -2.50
CA ILE A 23 -12.85 13.59 -3.37
C ILE A 23 -14.21 14.09 -3.86
N THR A 24 -15.00 14.75 -3.01
CA THR A 24 -16.33 15.25 -3.39
C THR A 24 -16.32 16.10 -4.66
N PRO A 25 -15.36 17.04 -4.87
CA PRO A 25 -15.29 17.81 -6.11
C PRO A 25 -15.04 16.97 -7.38
N MET A 26 -14.48 15.77 -7.25
CA MET A 26 -14.27 14.85 -8.37
C MET A 26 -15.56 14.10 -8.70
N ILE A 27 -16.29 13.65 -7.68
CA ILE A 27 -17.59 12.99 -7.82
C ILE A 27 -18.62 13.95 -8.42
N ASP A 28 -18.66 15.20 -7.94
CA ASP A 28 -19.54 16.25 -8.46
C ASP A 28 -19.29 16.56 -9.95
N LYS A 29 -18.07 16.29 -10.43
CA LYS A 29 -17.67 16.43 -11.84
C LYS A 29 -17.95 15.18 -12.67
N GLY A 30 -18.58 14.16 -12.09
CA GLY A 30 -18.99 12.93 -12.78
C GLY A 30 -17.94 11.83 -12.80
N ALA A 31 -16.94 11.84 -11.90
CA ALA A 31 -16.06 10.70 -11.74
C ALA A 31 -16.85 9.49 -11.21
N ASP A 32 -16.70 8.34 -11.85
CA ASP A 32 -17.30 7.05 -11.47
C ASP A 32 -16.24 6.03 -10.99
N HIS A 33 -14.96 6.32 -11.24
CA HIS A 33 -13.80 5.52 -10.80
C HIS A 33 -12.75 6.43 -10.16
N ILE A 34 -12.13 5.94 -9.08
CA ILE A 34 -11.00 6.58 -8.41
C ILE A 34 -9.83 5.62 -8.39
N VAL A 35 -8.73 5.99 -9.03
CA VAL A 35 -7.48 5.22 -8.99
C VAL A 35 -6.60 5.72 -7.85
N LEU A 36 -6.15 4.81 -7.00
CA LEU A 36 -5.25 5.09 -5.88
C LEU A 36 -3.81 5.31 -6.40
N GLY A 37 -3.55 6.52 -6.90
CA GLY A 37 -2.29 6.87 -7.57
C GLY A 37 -1.07 7.10 -6.66
N CYS A 38 -1.21 6.94 -5.35
CA CYS A 38 -0.12 7.03 -4.39
C CYS A 38 0.00 5.71 -3.62
N THR A 39 1.22 5.27 -3.35
CA THR A 39 1.51 4.04 -2.60
C THR A 39 0.91 3.99 -1.19
N HIS A 40 0.54 5.15 -0.63
CA HIS A 40 -0.07 5.25 0.71
C HIS A 40 -1.60 5.10 0.70
N TYR A 41 -2.28 5.37 -0.41
CA TYR A 41 -3.74 5.43 -0.41
C TYR A 41 -4.45 4.07 -0.36
N PRO A 42 -3.84 2.92 -0.71
CA PRO A 42 -4.42 1.62 -0.43
C PRO A 42 -4.79 1.42 1.05
N PHE A 43 -4.05 2.04 1.99
CA PHE A 43 -4.37 2.00 3.43
C PHE A 43 -5.62 2.79 3.81
N LEU A 44 -6.09 3.70 2.97
CA LEU A 44 -7.32 4.48 3.17
C LEU A 44 -8.46 3.96 2.28
N LYS A 45 -8.30 2.81 1.62
CA LYS A 45 -9.27 2.33 0.63
C LYS A 45 -10.66 2.18 1.22
N GLU A 46 -10.77 1.67 2.44
CA GLU A 46 -12.05 1.49 3.14
C GLU A 46 -12.70 2.84 3.43
N GLN A 47 -11.95 3.78 4.02
CA GLN A 47 -12.44 5.12 4.34
C GLN A 47 -12.81 5.91 3.07
N ILE A 48 -12.04 5.77 2.00
CA ILE A 48 -12.37 6.34 0.69
C ILE A 48 -13.70 5.75 0.20
N GLN A 49 -13.86 4.42 0.25
CA GLN A 49 -15.08 3.74 -0.18
C GLN A 49 -16.31 4.17 0.63
N GLU A 50 -16.16 4.39 1.94
CA GLU A 50 -17.21 4.92 2.81
C GLU A 50 -17.64 6.33 2.40
N VAL A 51 -16.68 7.21 2.08
CA VAL A 51 -16.95 8.59 1.66
C VAL A 51 -17.66 8.64 0.30
N VAL A 52 -17.24 7.81 -0.66
CA VAL A 52 -17.77 7.87 -2.04
C VAL A 52 -19.01 6.99 -2.26
N GLY A 53 -19.28 6.07 -1.34
CA GLY A 53 -20.36 5.10 -1.46
C GLY A 53 -20.11 4.04 -2.53
N GLN A 54 -21.06 3.11 -2.69
CA GLN A 54 -20.87 1.91 -3.53
C GLN A 54 -20.98 2.15 -5.04
N ASN A 55 -21.40 3.34 -5.46
CA ASN A 55 -21.55 3.68 -6.88
C ASN A 55 -20.22 4.05 -7.55
N ILE A 56 -19.17 4.30 -6.75
CA ILE A 56 -17.85 4.69 -7.23
C ILE A 56 -16.88 3.54 -7.01
N VAL A 57 -16.17 3.17 -8.07
CA VAL A 57 -15.20 2.07 -8.04
C VAL A 57 -13.84 2.59 -7.60
N VAL A 58 -13.35 2.12 -6.47
CA VAL A 58 -12.01 2.46 -5.95
C VAL A 58 -10.99 1.40 -6.39
N VAL A 59 -10.02 1.81 -7.21
CA VAL A 59 -9.05 0.93 -7.87
C VAL A 59 -7.68 1.06 -7.21
N ASP A 60 -7.21 -0.02 -6.59
CA ASP A 60 -5.82 -0.18 -6.17
C ASP A 60 -4.99 -0.79 -7.32
N PRO A 61 -3.97 -0.08 -7.84
CA PRO A 61 -3.14 -0.59 -8.92
C PRO A 61 -2.14 -1.67 -8.47
N ALA A 62 -1.82 -1.80 -7.18
CA ALA A 62 -0.73 -2.65 -6.69
C ALA A 62 -0.85 -4.13 -7.12
N PRO A 63 -2.01 -4.79 -7.04
CA PRO A 63 -2.17 -6.17 -7.51
C PRO A 63 -1.90 -6.32 -9.01
N SER A 64 -2.32 -5.34 -9.82
CA SER A 64 -2.10 -5.35 -11.27
C SER A 64 -0.62 -5.20 -11.61
N VAL A 65 0.10 -4.37 -10.86
CA VAL A 65 1.56 -4.23 -10.97
C VAL A 65 2.26 -5.54 -10.62
N ALA A 66 1.84 -6.23 -9.54
CA ALA A 66 2.42 -7.52 -9.16
C ALA A 66 2.22 -8.61 -10.24
N LEU A 67 1.02 -8.68 -10.84
CA LEU A 67 0.75 -9.59 -11.96
C LEU A 67 1.60 -9.27 -13.19
N ARG A 68 1.80 -7.98 -13.49
CA ARG A 68 2.68 -7.56 -14.58
C ARG A 68 4.13 -7.98 -14.35
N VAL A 69 4.64 -7.82 -13.12
CA VAL A 69 5.99 -8.30 -12.75
C VAL A 69 6.10 -9.81 -12.98
N LYS A 70 5.11 -10.59 -12.54
CA LYS A 70 5.07 -12.04 -12.77
C LYS A 70 5.12 -12.38 -14.27
N SER A 71 4.27 -11.75 -15.10
CA SER A 71 4.25 -11.94 -16.56
C SER A 71 5.63 -11.70 -17.18
N VAL A 72 6.28 -10.59 -16.80
CA VAL A 72 7.60 -10.23 -17.32
C VAL A 72 8.67 -11.25 -16.89
N LEU A 73 8.59 -11.78 -15.67
CA LEU A 73 9.52 -12.82 -15.20
C LEU A 73 9.29 -14.16 -15.92
N GLU A 74 8.03 -14.53 -16.18
CA GLU A 74 7.67 -15.73 -16.96
C GLU A 74 8.17 -15.65 -18.40
N GLU A 75 7.88 -14.54 -19.09
CA GLU A 75 8.33 -14.28 -20.47
C GLU A 75 9.85 -14.36 -20.61
N ARG A 76 10.58 -14.03 -19.55
CA ARG A 76 12.06 -14.04 -19.53
C ARG A 76 12.66 -15.32 -18.94
N GLY A 77 11.85 -16.29 -18.50
CA GLY A 77 12.34 -17.50 -17.84
C GLY A 77 13.06 -17.24 -16.52
N LEU A 78 12.70 -16.17 -15.80
CA LEU A 78 13.33 -15.72 -14.55
C LEU A 78 12.50 -16.05 -13.30
N LEU A 79 11.45 -16.88 -13.43
CA LEU A 79 10.70 -17.33 -12.26
C LEU A 79 11.60 -18.11 -11.31
N SER A 80 11.49 -17.79 -10.01
CA SER A 80 12.16 -18.59 -8.99
C SER A 80 11.59 -20.01 -8.96
N ILE A 81 12.49 -21.00 -8.99
CA ILE A 81 12.17 -22.44 -9.01
C ILE A 81 12.31 -23.03 -7.60
N SER A 82 12.89 -22.30 -6.65
CA SER A 82 13.18 -22.82 -5.31
C SER A 82 11.94 -22.83 -4.41
N LYS A 83 11.59 -24.01 -3.91
CA LYS A 83 10.73 -24.22 -2.74
C LYS A 83 11.57 -24.32 -1.47
N GLU A 84 12.63 -23.52 -1.35
CA GLU A 84 13.48 -23.59 -0.17
C GLU A 84 12.66 -23.26 1.08
N ASN A 85 12.79 -24.13 2.09
CA ASN A 85 12.28 -23.88 3.43
C ASN A 85 12.93 -22.59 3.95
N ARG A 86 12.17 -21.49 3.90
CA ARG A 86 12.57 -20.17 4.39
C ARG A 86 12.66 -20.20 5.93
N LEU A 87 13.72 -20.84 6.44
CA LEU A 87 14.07 -20.84 7.87
C LEU A 87 14.54 -19.44 8.33
N ASN A 88 14.93 -18.58 7.37
CA ASN A 88 15.35 -17.18 7.56
C ASN A 88 14.39 -16.19 6.88
N CYS A 89 14.62 -14.89 7.11
CA CYS A 89 13.90 -13.78 6.49
C CYS A 89 13.80 -13.96 4.97
N SER A 90 12.60 -14.23 4.50
CA SER A 90 12.22 -14.43 3.10
C SER A 90 12.32 -13.15 2.27
N THR A 91 12.12 -12.04 2.96
CA THR A 91 12.07 -10.68 2.46
C THR A 91 12.89 -9.85 3.44
N GLU A 92 13.85 -9.08 2.92
CA GLU A 92 14.61 -8.12 3.71
C GLU A 92 14.03 -6.72 3.51
N TYR A 93 13.86 -5.98 4.60
CA TYR A 93 13.31 -4.63 4.60
C TYR A 93 14.41 -3.65 4.97
N ILE A 94 14.64 -2.64 4.12
CA ILE A 94 15.78 -1.74 4.25
C ILE A 94 15.31 -0.29 4.20
N SER A 95 15.78 0.54 5.14
CA SER A 95 15.51 1.99 5.18
C SER A 95 16.81 2.77 5.32
N THR A 96 16.85 3.93 4.66
CA THR A 96 17.90 4.95 4.81
C THR A 96 17.58 5.95 5.92
N GLY A 97 16.35 5.94 6.44
CA GLY A 97 15.88 6.81 7.51
C GLY A 97 15.49 5.99 8.74
N ASP A 98 14.65 6.60 9.59
CA ASP A 98 14.11 5.89 10.75
C ASP A 98 13.30 4.64 10.32
N THR A 99 13.40 3.58 11.12
CA THR A 99 12.77 2.29 10.79
C THR A 99 11.38 2.14 11.37
N SER A 100 10.86 3.08 12.17
CA SER A 100 9.55 2.94 12.82
C SER A 100 8.42 2.89 11.79
N ASN A 101 8.45 3.77 10.78
CA ASN A 101 7.47 3.74 9.69
C ASN A 101 7.61 2.46 8.86
N LEU A 102 8.84 2.03 8.56
CA LEU A 102 9.10 0.78 7.84
C LEU A 102 8.51 -0.42 8.59
N LYS A 103 8.76 -0.52 9.91
CA LYS A 103 8.22 -1.56 10.79
C LYS A 103 6.70 -1.60 10.73
N ARG A 104 6.07 -0.44 10.91
CA ARG A 104 4.61 -0.31 10.93
C ARG A 104 3.98 -0.66 9.59
N MET A 105 4.55 -0.18 8.48
CA MET A 105 4.01 -0.47 7.15
C MET A 105 4.24 -1.92 6.75
N ALA A 106 5.43 -2.46 7.03
CA ALA A 106 5.75 -3.85 6.72
C ALA A 106 4.84 -4.84 7.48
N SER A 107 4.51 -4.56 8.74
CA SER A 107 3.59 -5.41 9.52
C SER A 107 2.15 -5.37 9.01
N LEU A 108 1.73 -4.30 8.31
CA LEU A 108 0.41 -4.20 7.69
C LEU A 108 0.33 -4.92 6.33
N ILE A 109 1.44 -4.99 5.59
CA ILE A 109 1.45 -5.51 4.21
C ILE A 109 1.90 -6.98 4.14
N ASP A 110 2.86 -7.40 4.96
CA ASP A 110 3.44 -8.74 4.92
C ASP A 110 3.06 -9.56 6.16
N PRO A 111 2.16 -10.55 6.04
CA PRO A 111 1.73 -11.37 7.16
C PRO A 111 2.84 -12.25 7.75
N TYR A 112 3.98 -12.39 7.06
CA TYR A 112 5.15 -13.14 7.50
C TYR A 112 6.29 -12.23 8.00
N PHE A 113 6.05 -10.93 8.11
CA PHE A 113 7.02 -9.96 8.57
C PHE A 113 7.56 -10.32 9.96
N LYS A 114 8.88 -10.20 10.13
CA LYS A 114 9.56 -10.28 11.43
C LYS A 114 10.49 -9.08 11.56
N GLU A 115 10.54 -8.48 12.74
CA GLU A 115 11.44 -7.33 12.98
C GLU A 115 12.92 -7.66 12.72
N SER A 116 13.32 -8.92 12.93
CA SER A 116 14.68 -9.40 12.60
C SER A 116 15.05 -9.29 11.12
N CYS A 117 14.07 -9.01 10.24
CA CYS A 117 14.26 -8.86 8.80
C CYS A 117 14.55 -7.42 8.37
N ILE A 118 14.56 -6.47 9.31
CA ILE A 118 14.89 -5.07 9.04
C ILE A 118 16.38 -4.84 9.14
N LYS A 119 16.93 -4.12 8.16
CA LYS A 119 18.28 -3.58 8.17
C LYS A 119 18.22 -2.06 8.04
N SER A 120 18.89 -1.36 8.95
CA SER A 120 19.12 0.08 8.82
C SER A 120 20.45 0.31 8.10
N ILE A 121 20.47 1.21 7.13
CA ILE A 121 21.68 1.59 6.40
C ILE A 121 21.89 3.10 6.58
N GLN A 122 23.04 3.49 7.13
CA GLN A 122 23.50 4.88 7.07
C GLN A 122 24.26 5.09 5.76
N ILE A 123 23.78 6.05 4.95
CA ILE A 123 24.46 6.53 3.73
C ILE A 123 25.31 7.74 4.10
#